data_AF-A0A7S0M9T4-F1
#
_entry.id   AF-A0A7S0M9T4-F1
#
_cell.length_a   1.000
_cell.length_b   1.000
_cell.length_c   1.000
_cell.angle_alpha   90.00
_cell.angle_beta   90.00
_cell.angle_gamma   90.00
#
_symmetry.space_group_name_H-M   'P 1'
#
loop_
_entity.id
_entity.type
_entity.pdbx_description
1 polymer ?
#
loop_
_entity_poly.entity_id
_entity_poly.type
_entity_poly.pdbx_seq_one_letter_code
_entity_poly.pdbx_strand_id
1 'polypeptide(L)'
;MKPKFARCFFSIAVFGLYVCPVSVCVKPVSIKHAPHDSVPTNSPNERANRIQEASPPLLKPKWNASQKVFLGMDCGSSGSRLCAYVYDNETKVLNAIGSDNCFHVRPGLSAFANSPENAGPSLQPLLEAALNLSIPLDTEVFLGATAGLRALSVGRANIYKVDRIMRSVRDIITHYKPALKWAEGYPRLLTGNEEGVFGWIAANYVLGRLGKAATDSMGVLDMGGSSTQVTFVAADPTVVPAGFR
;
A
#
# COMPACT_ATOMS: atom_id res chain seq x y z
N MET A 1 13.96 13.17 19.51
CA MET A 1 13.35 11.83 19.41
C MET A 1 12.84 11.66 17.99
N LYS A 2 13.47 10.81 17.16
CA LYS A 2 13.05 10.61 15.76
C LYS A 2 11.85 9.63 15.74
N PRO A 3 10.75 9.93 15.02
CA PRO A 3 9.64 8.99 14.92
C PRO A 3 10.11 7.74 14.16
N LYS A 4 9.88 6.57 14.76
CA LYS A 4 10.11 5.26 14.14
C LYS A 4 9.03 5.03 13.08
N PHE A 5 9.20 5.56 11.87
CA PHE A 5 8.36 5.21 10.73
C PHE A 5 8.80 3.84 10.21
N ALA A 6 8.03 2.81 10.57
CA ALA A 6 8.26 1.45 10.13
C ALA A 6 7.53 1.17 8.81
N ARG A 7 8.33 0.82 7.78
CA ARG A 7 8.02 0.01 6.59
C ARG A 7 7.01 0.58 5.57
N CYS A 8 7.13 0.06 4.35
CA CYS A 8 6.58 0.33 2.99
C CYS A 8 5.31 1.19 2.74
N PHE A 9 4.65 1.74 3.74
CA PHE A 9 3.26 2.20 3.68
C PHE A 9 3.08 3.62 3.11
N PHE A 10 4.15 4.42 3.10
CA PHE A 10 4.18 5.85 2.73
C PHE A 10 4.16 6.10 1.20
N SER A 11 4.14 5.03 0.42
CA SER A 11 4.61 4.98 -0.97
C SER A 11 3.55 5.41 -2.00
N ILE A 12 2.26 5.17 -1.71
CA ILE A 12 1.15 5.45 -2.64
C ILE A 12 0.68 6.91 -2.55
N ALA A 13 0.69 7.52 -1.35
CA ALA A 13 0.22 8.89 -1.13
C ALA A 13 1.25 9.97 -1.56
N VAL A 14 2.56 9.67 -1.51
CA VAL A 14 3.60 10.62 -1.97
C VAL A 14 3.60 10.79 -3.49
N PHE A 15 3.13 9.78 -4.24
CA PHE A 15 3.10 9.87 -5.70
C PHE A 15 2.10 10.89 -6.23
N GLY A 16 1.03 11.20 -5.48
CA GLY A 16 0.08 12.26 -5.83
C GLY A 16 0.68 13.68 -5.81
N LEU A 17 1.88 13.85 -5.22
CA LEU A 17 2.51 15.16 -5.03
C LEU A 17 3.85 15.33 -5.75
N TYR A 18 4.50 14.25 -6.21
CA TYR A 18 5.79 14.31 -6.89
C TYR A 18 5.76 13.56 -8.22
N VAL A 19 5.24 14.22 -9.26
CA VAL A 19 5.60 13.89 -10.64
C VAL A 19 6.90 14.61 -10.95
N CYS A 20 8.03 13.94 -10.72
CA CYS A 20 9.34 14.41 -11.16
C CYS A 20 9.95 13.33 -12.09
N PRO A 21 10.44 13.68 -13.29
CA PRO A 21 10.99 12.70 -14.22
C PRO A 21 12.41 12.34 -13.75
N VAL A 22 12.53 11.34 -12.87
CA VAL A 22 13.81 10.71 -12.54
C VAL A 22 13.78 9.28 -13.06
N SER A 23 14.76 8.91 -13.89
CA SER A 23 14.91 7.53 -14.35
C SER A 23 15.31 6.63 -13.17
N VAL A 24 14.37 5.82 -12.67
CA VAL A 24 14.58 4.87 -11.56
C VAL A 24 14.60 3.45 -12.12
N CYS A 25 15.62 2.66 -11.77
CA CYS A 25 15.70 1.25 -12.16
C CYS A 25 15.03 0.38 -11.09
N VAL A 26 14.09 -0.48 -11.51
CA VAL A 26 13.44 -1.48 -10.64
C VAL A 26 13.41 -2.84 -11.33
N LYS A 27 13.74 -3.89 -10.58
CA LYS A 27 13.48 -5.27 -11.03
C LYS A 27 12.74 -6.10 -10.00
N PRO A 28 11.71 -6.86 -10.44
CA PRO A 28 11.05 -7.87 -9.61
C PRO A 28 11.89 -9.15 -9.64
N VAL A 29 12.30 -9.65 -8.47
CA VAL A 29 12.94 -10.96 -8.35
C VAL A 29 11.87 -12.00 -8.04
N SER A 30 11.71 -12.98 -8.92
CA SER A 30 10.76 -14.08 -8.74
C SER A 30 11.46 -15.24 -8.03
N ILE A 31 11.07 -15.52 -6.78
CA ILE A 31 11.62 -16.64 -6.00
C ILE A 31 10.84 -17.90 -6.38
N LYS A 32 11.53 -18.89 -6.99
CA LYS A 32 10.99 -20.24 -7.14
C LYS A 32 10.91 -20.87 -5.75
N HIS A 33 9.72 -21.35 -5.36
CA HIS A 33 9.54 -22.04 -4.09
C HIS A 33 10.43 -23.30 -4.07
N ALA A 34 11.31 -23.41 -3.09
CA ALA A 34 11.94 -24.68 -2.74
C ALA A 34 10.89 -25.60 -2.09
N PRO A 35 10.99 -26.93 -2.26
CA PRO A 35 10.08 -27.87 -1.60
C PRO A 35 10.16 -27.69 -0.08
N HIS A 36 8.98 -27.68 0.54
CA HIS A 36 8.79 -27.41 1.95
C HIS A 36 9.24 -28.63 2.76
N ASP A 37 10.36 -28.52 3.48
CA ASP A 37 10.65 -29.46 4.57
C ASP A 37 9.67 -29.20 5.72
N SER A 38 9.14 -30.29 6.28
CA SER A 38 8.09 -30.31 7.28
C SER A 38 8.56 -29.74 8.62
N VAL A 39 8.00 -28.60 8.99
CA VAL A 39 8.09 -28.06 10.36
C VAL A 39 7.03 -28.76 11.24
N PRO A 40 7.34 -29.13 12.49
CA PRO A 40 6.41 -29.91 13.32
C PRO A 40 5.11 -29.15 13.60
N THR A 41 3.99 -29.85 13.43
CA THR A 41 2.65 -29.36 13.72
C THR A 41 2.41 -29.29 15.22
N ASN A 42 2.41 -28.09 15.78
CA ASN A 42 1.72 -27.82 17.04
C ASN A 42 0.29 -27.34 16.74
N SER A 43 -0.65 -27.80 17.57
CA SER A 43 -2.09 -27.83 17.33
C SER A 43 -2.74 -26.46 17.01
N PRO A 44 -3.85 -26.42 16.23
CA PRO A 44 -4.36 -25.19 15.63
C PRO A 44 -5.16 -24.25 16.57
N ASN A 45 -5.31 -24.56 17.86
CA ASN A 45 -6.40 -23.97 18.66
C ASN A 45 -6.02 -22.90 19.70
N GLU A 46 -4.77 -22.42 19.77
CA GLU A 46 -4.40 -21.41 20.80
C GLU A 46 -3.87 -20.07 20.24
N ARG A 47 -3.80 -19.89 18.91
CA ARG A 47 -3.41 -18.59 18.30
C ARG A 47 -4.57 -17.73 17.80
N ALA A 48 -5.80 -18.25 17.79
CA ALA A 48 -6.98 -17.51 17.34
C ALA A 48 -7.54 -16.52 18.38
N ASN A 49 -7.17 -16.64 19.66
CA ASN A 49 -7.71 -15.82 20.76
C ASN A 49 -6.64 -15.02 21.51
N ARG A 50 -5.75 -14.35 20.77
CA ARG A 50 -4.94 -13.27 21.35
C ARG A 50 -5.55 -11.92 20.98
N ILE A 51 -6.60 -11.61 21.73
CA ILE A 51 -6.98 -10.26 22.16
C ILE A 51 -7.17 -9.25 21.01
N GLN A 52 -8.43 -9.10 20.60
CA GLN A 52 -8.96 -7.84 20.10
C GLN A 52 -9.04 -6.86 21.29
N GLU A 53 -7.88 -6.49 21.85
CA GLU A 53 -7.80 -5.30 22.71
C GLU A 53 -8.05 -4.16 21.75
N ALA A 54 -9.23 -3.55 21.88
CA ALA A 54 -9.51 -2.28 21.24
C ALA A 54 -8.33 -1.38 21.56
N SER A 55 -7.54 -1.04 20.53
CA SER A 55 -6.56 0.03 20.65
C SER A 55 -7.26 1.23 21.27
N PRO A 56 -6.63 1.94 22.24
CA PRO A 56 -7.26 3.09 22.88
C PRO A 56 -7.88 3.98 21.81
N PRO A 57 -9.09 4.51 22.03
CA PRO A 57 -9.78 5.30 21.02
C PRO A 57 -8.82 6.37 20.51
N LEU A 58 -8.50 6.29 19.22
CA LEU A 58 -7.61 7.25 18.58
C LEU A 58 -8.20 8.62 18.88
N LEU A 59 -7.44 9.46 19.60
CA LEU A 59 -7.84 10.83 19.86
C LEU A 59 -8.18 11.47 18.52
N LYS A 60 -9.44 11.93 18.38
CA LYS A 60 -9.89 12.57 17.14
C LYS A 60 -8.94 13.73 16.84
N PRO A 61 -8.24 13.73 15.70
CA PRO A 61 -7.35 14.83 15.35
C PRO A 61 -8.17 16.12 15.27
N LYS A 62 -7.66 17.22 15.85
CA LYS A 62 -8.17 18.55 15.52
C LYS A 62 -7.55 18.98 14.21
N TRP A 63 -8.31 18.87 13.13
CA TRP A 63 -7.88 19.25 11.78
C TRP A 63 -7.76 20.77 11.66
N ASN A 64 -6.64 21.25 11.13
CA ASN A 64 -6.52 22.63 10.67
C ASN A 64 -7.06 22.73 9.24
N ALA A 65 -7.82 23.79 8.92
CA ALA A 65 -8.36 24.03 7.59
C ALA A 65 -7.28 24.11 6.48
N SER A 66 -6.02 24.39 6.84
CA SER A 66 -4.89 24.41 5.93
C SER A 66 -4.22 23.04 5.71
N GLN A 67 -4.74 21.97 6.32
CA GLN A 67 -4.17 20.62 6.19
C GLN A 67 -4.95 19.82 5.14
N LYS A 68 -4.22 19.06 4.33
CA LYS A 68 -4.80 18.09 3.40
C LYS A 68 -4.68 16.69 3.99
N VAL A 69 -5.66 15.84 3.72
CA VAL A 69 -5.64 14.44 4.12
C VAL A 69 -5.75 13.58 2.87
N PHE A 70 -4.92 12.54 2.81
CA PHE A 70 -5.01 11.49 1.80
C PHE A 70 -5.09 10.13 2.46
N LEU A 71 -5.91 9.24 1.91
CA LEU A 71 -6.02 7.87 2.38
C LEU A 71 -5.25 6.95 1.44
N GLY A 72 -4.20 6.30 1.94
CA GLY A 72 -3.45 5.29 1.19
C GLY A 72 -3.91 3.90 1.60
N MET A 73 -4.31 3.07 0.64
CA MET A 73 -4.73 1.70 0.84
C MET A 73 -3.81 0.71 0.10
N ASP A 74 -3.21 -0.20 0.86
CA ASP A 74 -2.39 -1.31 0.38
C ASP A 74 -3.19 -2.62 0.48
N CYS A 75 -3.49 -3.22 -0.67
CA CYS A 75 -4.25 -4.46 -0.77
C CYS A 75 -3.31 -5.63 -1.14
N GLY A 76 -2.71 -6.22 -0.11
CA GLY A 76 -1.81 -7.36 -0.20
C GLY A 76 -2.50 -8.72 -0.28
N SER A 77 -1.69 -9.78 -0.40
CA SER A 77 -2.18 -11.18 -0.44
C SER A 77 -2.82 -11.62 0.88
N SER A 78 -2.25 -11.22 2.01
CA SER A 78 -2.70 -11.65 3.35
C SER A 78 -3.79 -10.76 3.96
N GLY A 79 -4.01 -9.56 3.42
CA GLY A 79 -4.91 -8.55 4.01
C GLY A 79 -4.79 -7.20 3.33
N SER A 80 -5.68 -6.30 3.69
CA SER A 80 -5.72 -4.92 3.23
C SER A 80 -5.47 -3.95 4.38
N ARG A 81 -4.81 -2.83 4.10
CA ARG A 81 -4.45 -1.81 5.08
C ARG A 81 -4.83 -0.44 4.57
N LEU A 82 -5.31 0.45 5.43
CA LEU A 82 -5.57 1.85 5.11
C LEU A 82 -4.85 2.76 6.11
N CYS A 83 -4.10 3.73 5.63
CA CYS A 83 -3.42 4.71 6.46
C CYS A 83 -3.89 6.11 6.04
N ALA A 84 -4.22 6.96 7.02
CA ALA A 84 -4.55 8.36 6.78
C ALA A 84 -3.28 9.21 6.92
N TYR A 85 -2.90 9.92 5.86
CA TYR A 85 -1.74 10.79 5.82
C TYR A 85 -2.16 12.25 5.84
N VAL A 86 -1.55 13.03 6.73
CA VAL A 86 -1.83 14.47 6.89
C VAL A 86 -0.69 15.26 6.30
N TYR A 87 -1.00 16.20 5.41
CA TYR A 87 -0.04 17.05 4.73
C TYR A 87 -0.27 18.52 5.08
N ASP A 88 0.80 19.32 5.05
CA ASP A 88 0.65 20.76 4.89
C ASP A 88 0.38 21.12 3.42
N ASN A 89 0.12 22.41 3.17
CA ASN A 89 -0.17 22.91 1.83
C ASN A 89 1.01 22.80 0.85
N GLU A 90 2.22 22.48 1.31
CA GLU A 90 3.47 22.56 0.53
C GLU A 90 4.06 21.20 0.12
N THR A 91 3.48 20.07 0.55
CA THR A 91 3.90 18.66 0.30
C THR A 91 4.59 17.94 1.47
N LYS A 92 4.62 18.52 2.67
CA LYS A 92 5.21 17.87 3.82
C LYS A 92 4.20 16.96 4.53
N VAL A 93 4.55 15.69 4.75
CA VAL A 93 3.77 14.84 5.66
C VAL A 93 4.02 15.27 7.09
N LEU A 94 2.93 15.69 7.73
CA LEU A 94 2.88 16.10 9.11
C LEU A 94 2.67 14.91 10.04
N ASN A 95 1.81 13.97 9.66
CA ASN A 95 1.47 12.81 10.48
C ASN A 95 0.86 11.64 9.68
N ALA A 96 0.84 10.45 10.28
CA ALA A 96 0.05 9.29 9.85
C ALA A 96 -0.79 8.75 11.02
N ILE A 97 -2.02 8.30 10.78
CA ILE A 97 -2.99 7.98 11.84
C ILE A 97 -3.54 6.55 11.71
N GLY A 98 -3.52 5.77 12.82
CA GLY A 98 -4.03 4.39 12.93
C GLY A 98 -3.27 3.54 13.99
N SER A 99 -3.65 2.27 14.22
CA SER A 99 -2.83 1.30 15.00
C SER A 99 -1.58 0.94 14.20
N ASP A 100 -0.37 1.08 14.77
CA ASP A 100 0.88 1.10 13.98
C ASP A 100 0.83 2.08 12.79
N ASN A 101 0.01 3.14 12.91
CA ASN A 101 -0.31 4.16 11.89
C ASN A 101 -1.23 3.72 10.74
N CYS A 102 -1.90 2.56 10.81
CA CYS A 102 -2.88 2.12 9.80
C CYS A 102 -4.03 1.26 10.38
N PHE A 103 -5.17 1.25 9.70
CA PHE A 103 -6.27 0.29 9.90
C PHE A 103 -6.01 -0.96 9.06
N HIS A 104 -6.50 -2.12 9.52
CA HIS A 104 -6.18 -3.42 8.93
C HIS A 104 -7.42 -4.33 8.85
N VAL A 105 -7.57 -5.06 7.73
CA VAL A 105 -8.55 -6.13 7.56
C VAL A 105 -7.91 -7.36 6.93
N ARG A 106 -8.52 -8.52 7.17
CA ARG A 106 -8.20 -9.80 6.54
C ARG A 106 -9.51 -10.50 6.13
N PRO A 107 -9.50 -11.34 5.08
CA PRO A 107 -8.37 -11.68 4.20
C PRO A 107 -8.05 -10.59 3.16
N GLY A 108 -7.03 -10.80 2.33
CA GLY A 108 -6.69 -9.91 1.22
C GLY A 108 -7.62 -10.07 0.00
N LEU A 109 -7.54 -9.14 -0.96
CA LEU A 109 -8.44 -9.13 -2.13
C LEU A 109 -8.41 -10.41 -2.97
N SER A 110 -7.26 -11.08 -3.04
CA SER A 110 -7.11 -12.34 -3.79
C SER A 110 -7.95 -13.49 -3.24
N ALA A 111 -8.36 -13.45 -1.96
CA ALA A 111 -9.23 -14.46 -1.37
C ALA A 111 -10.65 -14.45 -1.97
N PHE A 112 -11.06 -13.32 -2.58
CA PHE A 112 -12.38 -13.15 -3.18
C PHE A 112 -12.43 -13.59 -4.66
N ALA A 113 -11.44 -14.36 -5.13
CA ALA A 113 -11.39 -14.85 -6.51
C ALA A 113 -12.68 -15.56 -6.98
N ASN A 114 -13.34 -16.28 -6.06
CA ASN A 114 -14.57 -17.02 -6.35
C ASN A 114 -15.85 -16.27 -5.96
N SER A 115 -15.73 -15.11 -5.30
CA SER A 115 -16.85 -14.23 -4.96
C SER A 115 -16.47 -12.75 -5.13
N PRO A 116 -16.18 -12.29 -6.37
CA PRO A 116 -15.63 -10.95 -6.62
C PRO A 116 -16.49 -9.80 -6.09
N GLU A 117 -17.80 -9.98 -6.04
CA GLU A 117 -18.77 -9.01 -5.52
C GLU A 117 -18.53 -8.64 -4.05
N ASN A 118 -17.94 -9.53 -3.26
CA ASN A 118 -17.65 -9.31 -1.84
C ASN A 118 -16.31 -8.59 -1.59
N ALA A 119 -15.50 -8.35 -2.64
CA ALA A 119 -14.19 -7.74 -2.49
C ALA A 119 -14.26 -6.27 -2.05
N GLY A 120 -15.12 -5.45 -2.66
CA GLY A 120 -15.38 -4.07 -2.25
C GLY A 120 -15.94 -3.97 -0.82
N PRO A 121 -17.04 -4.67 -0.48
CA PRO A 121 -17.59 -4.73 0.87
C PRO A 121 -16.56 -5.15 1.94
N SER A 122 -15.57 -5.99 1.61
CA SER A 122 -14.51 -6.35 2.57
C SER A 122 -13.67 -5.16 3.04
N LEU A 123 -13.65 -4.03 2.31
CA LEU A 123 -12.90 -2.82 2.62
C LEU A 123 -13.71 -1.80 3.42
N GLN A 124 -15.03 -1.99 3.58
CA GLN A 124 -15.91 -1.09 4.31
C GLN A 124 -15.41 -0.75 5.73
N PRO A 125 -14.93 -1.71 6.54
CA PRO A 125 -14.41 -1.40 7.88
C PRO A 125 -13.24 -0.41 7.86
N LEU A 126 -12.41 -0.44 6.81
CA LEU A 126 -11.27 0.50 6.67
C LEU A 126 -11.77 1.93 6.36
N LEU A 127 -12.76 2.05 5.48
CA LEU A 127 -13.31 3.35 5.06
C LEU A 127 -14.07 4.01 6.21
N GLU A 128 -14.88 3.23 6.95
CA GLU A 128 -15.59 3.72 8.14
C GLU A 128 -14.63 4.13 9.25
N ALA A 129 -13.56 3.36 9.48
CA ALA A 129 -12.54 3.72 10.45
C ALA A 129 -11.84 5.05 10.09
N ALA A 130 -11.59 5.30 8.81
CA ALA A 130 -11.05 6.59 8.35
C ALA A 130 -12.04 7.74 8.56
N LEU A 131 -13.32 7.55 8.25
CA LEU A 131 -14.36 8.56 8.45
C LEU A 131 -14.57 8.90 9.93
N ASN A 132 -14.39 7.93 10.83
CA ASN A 132 -14.46 8.15 12.28
C ASN A 132 -13.35 9.09 12.80
N LEU A 133 -12.29 9.34 12.01
CA LEU A 133 -11.28 10.35 12.30
C LEU A 133 -11.75 11.78 11.98
N SER A 134 -12.98 11.96 11.49
CA SER A 134 -13.54 13.27 11.10
C SER A 134 -12.70 13.98 10.03
N ILE A 135 -12.18 13.23 9.06
CA ILE A 135 -11.41 13.75 7.92
C ILE A 135 -12.20 14.79 7.11
N PRO A 136 -11.51 15.69 6.37
CA PRO A 136 -12.16 16.63 5.47
C PRO A 136 -13.07 15.94 4.43
N LEU A 137 -14.12 16.63 4.00
CA LEU A 137 -14.93 16.19 2.86
C LEU A 137 -14.09 16.15 1.58
N ASP A 138 -14.53 15.34 0.61
CA ASP A 138 -13.87 15.16 -0.68
C ASP A 138 -12.42 14.63 -0.58
N THR A 139 -12.12 13.88 0.48
CA THR A 139 -10.81 13.27 0.71
C THR A 139 -10.53 12.18 -0.33
N GLU A 140 -9.35 12.24 -0.93
CA GLU A 140 -8.91 11.28 -1.94
C GLU A 140 -8.39 9.98 -1.33
N VAL A 141 -8.81 8.87 -1.93
CA VAL A 141 -8.37 7.53 -1.60
C VAL A 141 -7.53 6.98 -2.74
N PHE A 142 -6.35 6.48 -2.41
CA PHE A 142 -5.45 5.79 -3.33
C PHE A 142 -5.41 4.32 -2.93
N LEU A 143 -5.69 3.42 -3.86
CA LEU A 143 -5.66 1.97 -3.58
C LEU A 143 -4.81 1.23 -4.58
N GLY A 144 -3.71 0.66 -4.09
CA GLY A 144 -2.83 -0.23 -4.83
C GLY A 144 -3.06 -1.68 -4.45
N ALA A 145 -3.59 -2.48 -5.36
CA ALA A 145 -3.56 -3.94 -5.23
C ALA A 145 -2.20 -4.47 -5.68
N THR A 146 -1.60 -5.40 -4.91
CA THR A 146 -0.22 -5.83 -5.13
C THR A 146 -0.12 -7.28 -5.63
N ALA A 147 0.99 -7.95 -5.31
CA ALA A 147 1.37 -9.26 -5.82
C ALA A 147 0.31 -10.35 -5.64
N GLY A 148 -0.48 -10.30 -4.55
CA GLY A 148 -1.55 -11.27 -4.30
C GLY A 148 -2.61 -11.29 -5.40
N LEU A 149 -3.08 -10.11 -5.81
CA LEU A 149 -4.07 -9.99 -6.88
C LEU A 149 -3.44 -10.20 -8.26
N ARG A 150 -2.16 -9.80 -8.46
CA ARG A 150 -1.39 -10.11 -9.69
C ARG A 150 -1.25 -11.62 -9.91
N ALA A 151 -1.08 -12.41 -8.87
CA ALA A 151 -0.94 -13.86 -9.01
C ALA A 151 -2.19 -14.50 -9.65
N LEU A 152 -3.38 -13.92 -9.45
CA LEU A 152 -4.60 -14.39 -10.10
C LEU A 152 -4.63 -14.10 -11.61
N SER A 153 -3.92 -13.09 -12.10
CA SER A 153 -3.91 -12.75 -13.54
C SER A 153 -2.97 -13.61 -14.39
N VAL A 154 -2.10 -14.42 -13.76
CA VAL A 154 -1.13 -15.28 -14.47
C VAL A 154 -1.82 -16.42 -15.24
N GLY A 155 -3.01 -16.85 -14.81
CA GLY A 155 -3.84 -17.81 -15.54
C GLY A 155 -4.89 -17.12 -16.41
N ARG A 156 -4.91 -17.37 -17.74
CA ARG A 156 -5.93 -16.82 -18.66
C ARG A 156 -7.37 -17.05 -18.18
N ALA A 157 -7.62 -18.17 -17.50
CA ALA A 157 -8.93 -18.51 -16.93
C ALA A 157 -9.36 -17.64 -15.73
N ASN A 158 -8.49 -16.79 -15.17
CA ASN A 158 -8.78 -16.02 -13.97
C ASN A 158 -8.68 -14.50 -14.18
N ILE A 159 -8.33 -14.03 -15.39
CA ILE A 159 -8.18 -12.59 -15.68
C ILE A 159 -9.47 -11.80 -15.43
N TYR A 160 -10.63 -12.36 -15.79
CA TYR A 160 -11.93 -11.73 -15.57
C TYR A 160 -12.27 -11.59 -14.07
N LYS A 161 -11.70 -12.44 -13.20
CA LYS A 161 -11.90 -12.37 -11.75
C LYS A 161 -11.22 -11.14 -11.17
N VAL A 162 -10.00 -10.84 -11.63
CA VAL A 162 -9.28 -9.62 -11.22
C VAL A 162 -10.07 -8.38 -11.61
N ASP A 163 -10.60 -8.33 -12.84
CA ASP A 163 -11.40 -7.19 -13.29
C ASP A 163 -12.71 -7.06 -12.49
N ARG A 164 -13.42 -8.16 -12.22
CA ARG A 164 -14.62 -8.15 -11.36
C ARG A 164 -14.31 -7.70 -9.93
N ILE A 165 -13.20 -8.14 -9.34
CA ILE A 165 -12.74 -7.70 -8.01
C ILE A 165 -12.50 -6.19 -8.02
N MET A 166 -11.74 -5.69 -9.01
CA MET A 166 -11.43 -4.27 -9.11
C MET A 166 -12.66 -3.41 -9.41
N ARG A 167 -13.68 -3.96 -10.09
CA ARG A 167 -14.99 -3.32 -10.25
C ARG A 167 -15.75 -3.20 -8.92
N SER A 168 -15.89 -4.30 -8.17
CA SER A 168 -16.50 -4.25 -6.82
C SER A 168 -15.78 -3.26 -5.90
N VAL A 169 -14.45 -3.21 -5.96
CA VAL A 169 -13.64 -2.23 -5.22
C VAL A 169 -13.84 -0.81 -5.73
N ARG A 170 -14.07 -0.57 -7.03
CA ARG A 170 -14.44 0.76 -7.52
C ARG A 170 -15.79 1.22 -6.97
N ASP A 171 -16.76 0.32 -6.97
CA ASP A 171 -18.15 0.64 -6.67
C ASP A 171 -18.37 1.01 -5.19
N ILE A 172 -17.62 0.39 -4.27
CA ILE A 172 -17.80 0.62 -2.82
C ILE A 172 -17.62 2.09 -2.42
N ILE A 173 -16.76 2.86 -3.10
CA ILE A 173 -16.53 4.29 -2.76
C ILE A 173 -17.80 5.13 -2.96
N THR A 174 -18.70 4.71 -3.85
CA THR A 174 -19.89 5.48 -4.20
C THR A 174 -20.82 5.68 -3.02
N HIS A 175 -20.85 4.71 -2.08
CA HIS A 175 -21.60 4.78 -0.83
C HIS A 175 -21.09 5.86 0.15
N TYR A 176 -19.88 6.36 -0.05
CA TYR A 176 -19.22 7.32 0.84
C TYR A 176 -19.10 8.72 0.23
N LYS A 177 -19.72 8.96 -0.93
CA LYS A 177 -19.80 10.32 -1.49
C LYS A 177 -20.72 11.21 -0.64
N PRO A 178 -20.40 12.51 -0.46
CA PRO A 178 -19.24 13.23 -1.00
C PRO A 178 -18.00 13.20 -0.08
N ALA A 179 -18.01 12.41 1.00
CA ALA A 179 -16.90 12.41 1.96
C ALA A 179 -15.61 11.84 1.36
N LEU A 180 -15.71 10.78 0.55
CA LEU A 180 -14.58 10.13 -0.09
C LEU A 180 -14.73 10.06 -1.60
N LYS A 181 -13.59 10.14 -2.30
CA LYS A 181 -13.49 9.82 -3.74
C LYS A 181 -12.21 9.05 -4.04
N TRP A 182 -12.21 8.29 -5.14
CA TRP A 182 -10.96 7.76 -5.67
C TRP A 182 -10.10 8.89 -6.23
N ALA A 183 -8.80 8.84 -5.95
CA ALA A 183 -7.83 9.64 -6.68
C ALA A 183 -7.83 9.26 -8.17
N GLU A 184 -7.42 10.20 -9.02
CA GLU A 184 -7.33 9.95 -10.46
C GLU A 184 -6.44 8.75 -10.78
N GLY A 185 -6.93 7.84 -11.64
CA GLY A 185 -6.22 6.60 -11.99
C GLY A 185 -6.29 5.48 -10.95
N TYR A 186 -6.99 5.69 -9.82
CA TYR A 186 -7.21 4.68 -8.77
C TYR A 186 -8.69 4.23 -8.72
N PRO A 187 -8.98 3.05 -8.14
CA PRO A 187 -8.08 2.01 -7.64
C PRO A 187 -7.39 1.24 -8.78
N ARG A 188 -6.17 0.74 -8.58
CA ARG A 188 -5.42 0.04 -9.64
C ARG A 188 -4.59 -1.12 -9.13
N LEU A 189 -4.30 -2.06 -10.04
CA LEU A 189 -3.36 -3.15 -9.80
C LEU A 189 -1.95 -2.61 -10.09
N LEU A 190 -1.12 -2.51 -9.05
CA LEU A 190 0.27 -2.07 -9.19
C LEU A 190 1.10 -3.19 -9.78
N THR A 191 2.05 -2.85 -10.63
CA THR A 191 3.12 -3.75 -11.06
C THR A 191 4.18 -3.89 -9.97
N GLY A 192 5.01 -4.95 -10.05
CA GLY A 192 6.12 -5.10 -9.10
C GLY A 192 7.13 -3.96 -9.18
N ASN A 193 7.26 -3.34 -10.35
CA ASN A 193 8.14 -2.20 -10.56
C ASN A 193 7.60 -0.94 -9.88
N GLU A 194 6.31 -0.65 -10.03
CA GLU A 194 5.68 0.49 -9.35
C GLU A 194 5.74 0.36 -7.84
N GLU A 195 5.49 -0.83 -7.30
CA GLU A 195 5.65 -1.13 -5.87
C GLU A 195 7.08 -0.81 -5.39
N GLY A 196 8.09 -1.22 -6.16
CA GLY A 196 9.49 -0.92 -5.86
C GLY A 196 9.85 0.57 -5.99
N VAL A 197 9.36 1.28 -7.02
CA VAL A 197 9.57 2.74 -7.17
C VAL A 197 8.92 3.48 -6.02
N PHE A 198 7.68 3.14 -5.68
CA PHE A 198 6.95 3.79 -4.61
C PHE A 198 7.67 3.58 -3.27
N GLY A 199 8.13 2.37 -2.98
CA GLY A 199 8.94 2.08 -1.79
C GLY A 199 10.23 2.90 -1.74
N TRP A 200 10.91 3.07 -2.88
CA TRP A 200 12.10 3.91 -2.98
C TRP A 200 11.82 5.40 -2.76
N ILE A 201 10.73 5.93 -3.32
CA ILE A 201 10.27 7.31 -3.11
C ILE A 201 10.00 7.52 -1.62
N ALA A 202 9.25 6.63 -0.99
CA ALA A 202 8.94 6.71 0.44
C ALA A 202 10.19 6.74 1.32
N ALA A 203 11.14 5.82 1.08
CA ALA A 203 12.37 5.76 1.86
C ALA A 203 13.21 7.03 1.69
N ASN A 204 13.40 7.50 0.46
CA ASN A 204 14.19 8.68 0.19
C ASN A 204 13.49 9.97 0.63
N TYR A 205 12.16 10.01 0.68
CA TYR A 205 11.41 11.11 1.26
C TYR A 205 11.70 11.23 2.75
N VAL A 206 11.53 10.14 3.49
CA VAL A 206 11.72 10.11 4.96
C VAL A 206 13.17 10.45 5.32
N LEU A 207 14.12 10.07 4.47
CA LEU A 207 15.53 10.40 4.64
C LEU A 207 15.90 11.83 4.19
N GLY A 208 14.95 12.60 3.63
CA GLY A 208 15.21 13.94 3.10
C GLY A 208 16.21 13.94 1.94
N ARG A 209 16.17 12.90 1.09
CA ARG A 209 17.07 12.66 -0.04
C ARG A 209 16.41 12.89 -1.41
N LEU A 210 15.08 12.97 -1.46
CA LEU A 210 14.39 13.34 -2.70
C LEU A 210 14.77 14.77 -3.14
N GLY A 211 14.90 14.96 -4.45
CA GLY A 211 15.32 16.23 -5.06
C GLY A 211 16.81 16.55 -4.94
N LYS A 212 17.61 15.69 -4.29
CA LYS A 212 19.08 15.80 -4.23
C LYS A 212 19.74 15.06 -5.39
N ALA A 213 21.07 15.08 -5.43
CA ALA A 213 21.83 14.36 -6.44
C ALA A 213 21.51 12.85 -6.40
N ALA A 214 21.50 12.20 -7.56
CA ALA A 214 21.23 10.76 -7.69
C ALA A 214 22.11 9.91 -6.77
N THR A 215 23.38 10.30 -6.61
CA THR A 215 24.38 9.67 -5.74
C THR A 215 24.02 9.73 -4.26
N ASP A 216 23.16 10.67 -3.86
CA ASP A 216 22.71 10.82 -2.47
C ASP A 216 21.50 9.93 -2.17
N SER A 217 20.90 9.29 -3.17
CA SER A 217 19.76 8.39 -2.96
C SER A 217 20.17 7.08 -2.29
N MET A 218 19.29 6.53 -1.46
CA MET A 218 19.43 5.18 -0.92
C MET A 218 18.70 4.18 -1.80
N GLY A 219 19.34 3.04 -2.05
CA GLY A 219 18.66 1.85 -2.57
C GLY A 219 17.70 1.27 -1.52
N VAL A 220 16.66 0.60 -1.99
CA VAL A 220 15.65 -0.08 -1.17
C VAL A 220 15.54 -1.53 -1.60
N LEU A 221 15.51 -2.41 -0.59
CA LEU A 221 15.16 -3.83 -0.73
C LEU A 221 13.84 -4.05 0.03
N ASP A 222 12.78 -4.39 -0.70
CA ASP A 222 11.48 -4.75 -0.13
C ASP A 222 11.25 -6.26 -0.29
N MET A 223 11.03 -6.95 0.82
CA MET A 223 10.77 -8.38 0.87
C MET A 223 9.32 -8.60 1.29
N GLY A 224 8.43 -8.60 0.30
CA GLY A 224 7.02 -8.90 0.48
C GLY A 224 6.74 -10.40 0.58
N GLY A 225 5.47 -10.73 0.86
CA GLY A 225 5.05 -12.13 1.04
C GLY A 225 5.04 -12.98 -0.23
N SER A 226 4.93 -12.37 -1.42
CA SER A 226 4.96 -13.09 -2.70
C SER A 226 5.84 -12.45 -3.77
N SER A 227 6.60 -11.41 -3.43
CA SER A 227 7.59 -10.79 -4.31
C SER A 227 8.69 -10.12 -3.52
N THR A 228 9.85 -9.94 -4.17
CA THR A 228 10.95 -9.12 -3.67
C THR A 228 11.32 -8.07 -4.71
N GLN A 229 11.51 -6.84 -4.26
CA GLN A 229 11.83 -5.69 -5.10
C GLN A 229 13.16 -5.12 -4.65
N VAL A 230 14.04 -4.87 -5.62
CA VAL A 230 15.27 -4.09 -5.42
C VAL A 230 15.19 -2.84 -6.29
N THR A 231 15.31 -1.68 -5.67
CA THR A 231 15.19 -0.38 -6.34
C THR A 231 16.35 0.53 -5.95
N PHE A 232 17.04 1.09 -6.93
CA PHE A 232 18.10 2.07 -6.73
C PHE A 232 18.26 2.93 -7.99
N VAL A 233 18.94 4.07 -7.84
CA VAL A 233 19.34 4.89 -9.00
C VAL A 233 20.64 4.31 -9.56
N ALA A 234 20.62 3.93 -10.83
CA ALA A 234 21.81 3.43 -11.51
C ALA A 234 22.75 4.60 -11.86
N ALA A 235 24.07 4.38 -11.73
CA ALA A 235 25.07 5.38 -12.11
C ALA A 235 25.04 5.69 -13.62
N ASP A 236 24.74 4.67 -14.42
CA ASP A 236 24.40 4.80 -15.83
C ASP A 236 22.97 4.27 -16.02
N PRO A 237 21.99 5.12 -16.40
CA PRO A 237 20.61 4.69 -16.59
C PRO A 237 20.43 3.72 -17.78
N THR A 238 21.43 3.59 -18.65
CA THR A 238 21.43 2.67 -19.79
C THR A 238 22.00 1.30 -19.46
N VAL A 239 22.68 1.15 -18.33
CA VAL A 239 23.36 -0.10 -17.93
C VAL A 239 22.69 -0.70 -16.70
N VAL A 240 22.02 -1.83 -16.91
CA VAL A 240 21.56 -2.69 -15.81
C VAL A 240 22.73 -3.56 -15.34
N PRO A 241 23.16 -3.48 -14.06
CA PRO A 241 24.31 -4.25 -13.56
C PRO A 241 24.18 -5.76 -13.80
N ALA A 242 25.32 -6.42 -14.04
CA ALA A 242 25.35 -7.88 -14.21
C ALA A 242 24.79 -8.59 -12.97
N GLY A 243 23.95 -9.62 -13.17
CA GLY A 243 23.24 -10.32 -12.09
C GLY A 243 21.84 -9.75 -11.78
N PHE A 244 21.52 -8.56 -12.28
CA PHE A 244 20.17 -7.99 -12.25
C PHE A 244 19.46 -8.21 -13.59
N ARG A 245 19.47 -9.42 -14.17
CA ARG A 245 18.80 -9.74 -15.44
C ARG A 245 17.51 -10.52 -15.23
#